data_AF-A0A3S4GBU2-F1
#
_entry.id   AF-A0A3S4GBU2-F1
#
_cell.length_a   1.000
_cell.length_b   1.000
_cell.length_c   1.000
_cell.angle_alpha   90.00
_cell.angle_beta   90.00
_cell.angle_gamma   90.00
#
_symmetry.space_group_name_H-M   'P 1'
#
loop_
_entity.id
_entity.type
_entity.pdbx_description
1 polymer ?
#
loop_
_entity_poly.entity_id
_entity_poly.type
_entity_poly.pdbx_seq_one_letter_code
_entity_poly.pdbx_strand_id
1 'polypeptide(L)' 'MSDNPFDFGRIAATNAISDIFAMGGKPIMAIAILGWPINTLAPEIAREVVEGGRFACQQAGDRAGGRPLH' A
#
# COMPACT_ATOMS: atom_id res chain seq x y z
N MET A 1 12.19 -13.73 -2.59
CA MET A 1 10.82 -13.20 -2.79
C MET A 1 10.50 -12.37 -1.55
N SER A 2 10.76 -11.06 -1.63
CA SER A 2 10.58 -9.99 -0.62
C SER A 2 10.58 -10.37 0.87
N ASP A 3 11.74 -10.62 1.48
CA ASP A 3 11.90 -10.61 2.95
C ASP A 3 11.87 -9.19 3.55
N ASN A 4 11.76 -8.15 2.70
CA ASN A 4 11.67 -6.76 3.12
C ASN A 4 10.20 -6.38 3.40
N PRO A 5 9.86 -5.97 4.64
CA PRO A 5 8.50 -5.57 5.02
C PRO A 5 7.96 -4.38 4.20
N PHE A 6 8.81 -3.41 3.88
CA PHE A 6 8.43 -2.26 3.05
C PHE A 6 8.02 -2.69 1.64
N ASP A 7 8.83 -3.53 0.99
CA ASP A 7 8.52 -4.03 -0.35
C ASP A 7 7.25 -4.89 -0.35
N PHE A 8 7.02 -5.67 0.71
CA PHE A 8 5.77 -6.43 0.87
C PHE A 8 4.55 -5.50 0.88
N GLY A 9 4.58 -4.44 1.69
CA GLY A 9 3.50 -3.45 1.73
C GLY A 9 3.28 -2.74 0.40
N ARG A 10 4.37 -2.35 -0.28
CA ARG A 10 4.31 -1.69 -1.59
C ARG A 10 3.67 -2.59 -2.65
N ILE A 11 4.05 -3.87 -2.70
CA ILE A 11 3.52 -4.83 -3.65
C ILE A 11 2.03 -5.09 -3.38
N ALA A 12 1.65 -5.30 -2.12
CA ALA A 12 0.26 -5.53 -1.74
C ALA A 12 -0.66 -4.35 -2.11
N ALA A 13 -0.25 -3.12 -1.80
CA ALA A 13 -1.00 -1.93 -2.16
C ALA A 13 -1.06 -1.70 -3.68
N THR A 14 0.04 -1.95 -4.41
CA THR A 14 0.06 -1.85 -5.87
C THR A 14 -0.94 -2.82 -6.50
N ASN A 15 -1.00 -4.06 -6.01
CA ASN A 15 -1.94 -5.07 -6.48
C ASN A 15 -3.39 -4.58 -6.29
N ALA A 16 -3.74 -4.16 -5.07
CA ALA A 16 -5.09 -3.68 -4.75
C ALA A 16 -5.51 -2.46 -5.58
N ILE A 17 -4.59 -1.53 -5.85
CA ILE A 17 -4.88 -0.33 -6.65
C ILE A 17 -4.99 -0.66 -8.15
N SER A 18 -4.26 -1.67 -8.63
CA SER A 18 -4.20 -2.00 -10.06
C SER A 18 -5.56 -2.39 -10.63
N ASP A 19 -6.42 -3.03 -9.83
CA ASP A 19 -7.78 -3.39 -10.22
C ASP A 19 -8.63 -2.15 -10.54
N ILE A 20 -8.46 -1.06 -9.79
CA ILE A 20 -9.17 0.20 -10.05
C ILE A 20 -8.75 0.78 -11.39
N PHE A 21 -7.44 0.81 -11.67
CA PHE A 21 -6.94 1.27 -12.97
C PHE A 21 -7.38 0.36 -14.12
N ALA A 22 -7.41 -0.96 -13.91
CA ALA A 22 -7.85 -1.94 -14.91
C ALA A 22 -9.33 -1.76 -15.28
N MET A 23 -10.17 -1.32 -14.34
CA MET A 23 -11.56 -0.93 -14.58
C MET A 23 -11.72 0.46 -15.22
N GLY A 24 -10.63 1.17 -15.52
CA GLY A 24 -10.65 2.54 -16.04
C GLY A 24 -10.97 3.61 -14.98
N GLY A 25 -10.96 3.22 -13.71
CA GLY A 25 -11.20 4.10 -12.58
C GLY A 25 -9.97 4.91 -12.19
N LYS A 26 -10.21 6.01 -11.47
CA LYS A 26 -9.18 6.82 -10.84
C LYS A 26 -9.27 6.64 -9.32
N PRO A 27 -8.28 6.02 -8.65
CA PRO A 27 -8.30 5.91 -7.20
C PRO A 27 -8.19 7.32 -6.59
N ILE A 28 -8.98 7.57 -5.54
CA ILE A 28 -9.03 8.86 -4.83
C ILE A 28 -8.69 8.76 -3.34
N MET A 29 -8.76 7.56 -2.77
CA MET A 29 -8.50 7.24 -1.36
C MET A 29 -8.06 5.78 -1.24
N ALA A 30 -7.27 5.46 -0.20
CA ALA A 30 -6.94 4.08 0.15
C ALA A 30 -6.88 3.91 1.68
N ILE A 31 -7.54 2.86 2.20
CA ILE A 31 -7.52 2.54 3.63
C ILE A 31 -6.71 1.26 3.83
N ALA A 32 -5.72 1.31 4.73
CA ALA A 32 -4.94 0.14 5.10
C ALA A 32 -5.78 -0.83 5.94
N ILE A 33 -5.84 -2.10 5.53
CA ILE A 33 -6.39 -3.20 6.32
C ILE A 33 -5.22 -4.13 6.65
N LEU A 34 -4.90 -4.27 7.93
CA LEU A 34 -3.74 -5.04 8.40
C LEU A 34 -4.15 -6.02 9.50
N GLY A 35 -4.00 -7.32 9.23
CA GLY A 35 -3.97 -8.33 10.27
C GLY A 35 -2.53 -8.57 10.72
N TRP A 36 -2.21 -8.35 12.00
CA TRP A 36 -0.84 -8.45 12.51
C TRP A 36 -0.73 -9.41 13.70
N PRO A 37 0.18 -10.41 13.68
CA PRO A 37 0.36 -11.34 14.78
C PRO A 37 1.24 -10.72 15.88
N ILE A 38 0.60 -9.98 16.80
CA ILE A 38 1.27 -9.20 17.85
C ILE A 38 2.19 -10.01 18.79
N ASN A 39 1.97 -11.33 18.89
CA ASN A 39 2.76 -12.21 19.77
C ASN A 39 4.02 -12.76 19.11
N THR A 40 4.17 -12.61 17.79
CA THR A 40 5.29 -13.21 17.03
C THR A 40 6.05 -12.20 16.19
N LEU A 41 5.47 -11.06 15.84
CA LEU A 41 6.12 -10.03 15.03
C LEU A 41 6.05 -8.66 15.69
N ALA A 42 7.20 -7.98 15.67
CA ALA A 42 7.35 -6.66 16.26
C ALA A 42 6.48 -5.60 15.52
N PRO A 43 5.84 -4.66 16.24
CA PRO A 43 5.03 -3.59 15.63
C PRO A 43 5.80 -2.71 14.64
N GLU A 44 7.11 -2.58 14.80
CA GLU A 44 7.98 -1.78 13.94
C GLU A 44 8.02 -2.33 12.51
N ILE A 45 7.97 -3.66 12.36
CA ILE A 45 7.88 -4.34 11.07
C ILE A 45 6.52 -4.03 10.43
N ALA A 46 5.44 -4.04 11.23
CA ALA A 46 4.11 -3.68 10.78
C ALA A 46 4.09 -2.24 10.21
N ARG A 47 4.80 -1.31 10.88
CA ARG A 47 4.95 0.07 10.44
C ARG A 47 5.66 0.17 9.09
N GLU A 48 6.69 -0.64 8.85
CA GLU A 48 7.38 -0.67 7.55
C GLU A 48 6.47 -1.18 6.42
N VAL A 49 5.66 -2.20 6.69
CA VAL A 49 4.62 -2.67 5.74
C VAL A 49 3.64 -1.54 5.40
N VAL A 50 3.12 -0.85 6.42
CA VAL A 50 2.19 0.26 6.22
C VAL A 50 2.84 1.39 5.41
N GLU A 51 4.10 1.73 5.70
CA GLU A 51 4.82 2.78 4.96
C GLU A 51 5.06 2.42 3.50
N GLY A 52 5.37 1.14 3.22
CA GLY A 52 5.48 0.62 1.85
C GLY A 52 4.17 0.75 1.08
N GLY A 53 3.05 0.42 1.73
CA GLY A 53 1.72 0.60 1.16
C GLY A 53 1.39 2.06 0.89
N ARG A 54 1.67 2.94 1.86
CA ARG A 54 1.48 4.39 1.74
C ARG A 54 2.28 4.98 0.56
N PHE A 55 3.52 4.53 0.39
CA PHE A 55 4.37 4.95 -0.73
C PHE A 55 3.78 4.54 -2.08
N ALA A 56 3.21 3.33 -2.22
CA ALA A 56 2.51 2.93 -3.43
C ALA A 56 1.27 3.79 -3.69
N CYS A 57 0.48 4.09 -2.65
CA CYS A 57 -0.69 4.94 -2.74
C CYS A 57 -0.37 6.37 -3.21
N GLN A 58 0.72 6.96 -2.71
CA GLN A 58 1.18 8.28 -3.15
C GLN A 58 1.53 8.29 -4.65
N GLN A 59 2.33 7.32 -5.09
CA GLN A 59 2.69 7.20 -6.51
C GLN A 59 1.46 7.00 -7.41
N ALA A 60 0.48 6.23 -6.96
CA ALA A 60 -0.77 6.04 -7.70
C ALA A 60 -1.58 7.34 -7.81
N GLY A 61 -1.65 8.13 -6.74
CA GLY A 61 -2.29 9.44 -6.72
C GLY A 61 -1.64 10.47 -7.64
N ASP A 62 -0.30 10.48 -7.67
CA ASP A 62 0.46 11.33 -8.59
C ASP A 62 0.19 10.93 -10.05
N ARG A 63 0.26 9.62 -10.37
CA ARG A 63 -0.05 9.07 -11.69
C ARG A 63 -1.49 9.33 -12.12
N ALA A 64 -2.41 9.36 -11.17
CA ALA A 64 -3.82 9.65 -11.38
C ALA A 64 -4.09 11.14 -11.68
N GLY A 65 -3.11 12.04 -11.55
CA GLY A 65 -3.26 13.48 -11.84
C GLY A 65 -3.02 14.39 -10.63
N GLY A 66 -2.05 14.03 -9.78
CA GLY A 66 -1.44 14.93 -8.81
C GLY A 66 -2.13 15.10 -7.45
N ARG A 67 -3.07 14.22 -7.08
CA ARG A 67 -3.62 14.18 -5.71
C ARG A 67 -3.18 12.90 -5.02
N PRO A 68 -2.35 12.98 -3.96
CA PRO A 68 -2.05 11.82 -3.13
C PRO A 68 -3.34 11.17 -2.64
N LEU A 69 -3.37 9.83 -2.63
CA LEU A 69 -4.48 9.12 -1.99
C LEU A 69 -4.42 9.42 -0.48
N HIS A 70 -5.53 9.92 0.05
CA HIS A 70 -5.74 10.06 1.49
C HIS A 70 -5.99 8.71 2.15
#